data_AF-A0A2Y9MJP8-F1
#
_entry.id   AF-A0A2Y9MJP8-F1
#
_cell.length_a   1.000
_cell.length_b   1.000
_cell.length_c   1.000
_cell.angle_alpha   90.00
_cell.angle_beta   90.00
_cell.angle_gamma   90.00
#
_symmetry.space_group_name_H-M   'P 1'
#
loop_
_entity.id
_entity.type
_entity.pdbx_description
1 polymer ?
#
loop_
_entity_poly.entity_id
_entity_poly.type
_entity_poly.pdbx_seq_one_letter_code
_entity_poly.pdbx_strand_id
1 'polypeptide(L)'
;MRTAQRWRLSCHRPWRSWEARNKEPTWLKVEELEAERSRLEEEKKVLETQLERLTLQGDYDQSRAKVLHLSLNPAGAARQRLHEDRQRLREECARLRELVHALEAGGAVPPDLEATAGLPSSREVAELKKQVESAELKNQRLKEVFQTKIQEFRKVCYTLTGYQVDITTENQYRLTSMYAEHKTDCLIFKAAGPSGTKMQLLETEFSRTVQELIELHLLRQDSIPAFLSALTLDLFSRQTVA
;
A
#
# COMPACT_ATOMS: atom_id res chain seq x y z
N MET A 1 -81.62 115.61 -52.50
CA MET A 1 -82.58 114.81 -51.70
C MET A 1 -81.87 113.59 -51.15
N ARG A 2 -81.96 113.40 -49.82
CA ARG A 2 -81.78 112.18 -49.00
C ARG A 2 -80.38 111.60 -48.78
N THR A 3 -79.93 111.89 -47.55
CA THR A 3 -79.00 111.28 -46.59
C THR A 3 -79.07 109.77 -46.36
N ALA A 4 -77.95 109.14 -45.94
CA ALA A 4 -77.84 108.24 -44.77
C ALA A 4 -76.40 107.68 -44.66
N GLN A 5 -75.55 108.20 -43.76
CA GLN A 5 -75.27 107.71 -42.38
C GLN A 5 -74.43 106.42 -42.29
N ARG A 6 -73.18 106.64 -41.88
CA ARG A 6 -72.14 105.68 -41.49
C ARG A 6 -72.37 105.23 -40.04
N TRP A 7 -72.33 103.92 -39.79
CA TRP A 7 -72.16 103.35 -38.45
C TRP A 7 -70.94 102.43 -38.43
N ARG A 8 -69.93 102.80 -37.64
CA ARG A 8 -68.92 101.85 -37.13
C ARG A 8 -69.52 101.22 -35.88
N LEU A 9 -69.53 99.90 -35.80
CA LEU A 9 -69.62 99.20 -34.53
C LEU A 9 -68.45 98.22 -34.40
N SER A 10 -67.78 98.39 -33.27
CA SER A 10 -66.70 97.58 -32.72
C SER A 10 -67.25 96.22 -32.30
N CYS A 11 -66.61 95.13 -32.74
CA CYS A 11 -66.78 93.81 -32.15
C CYS A 11 -65.39 93.26 -31.79
N HIS A 12 -65.10 93.27 -30.50
CA HIS A 12 -63.85 92.86 -29.88
C HIS A 12 -63.95 91.39 -29.44
N ARG A 13 -63.01 90.56 -29.94
CA ARG A 13 -62.38 89.38 -29.32
C ARG A 13 -63.26 88.28 -28.67
N PRO A 14 -63.67 87.26 -29.46
CA PRO A 14 -63.94 85.90 -28.97
C PRO A 14 -62.76 84.92 -29.10
N TRP A 15 -61.73 85.26 -29.89
CA TRP A 15 -60.72 84.29 -30.35
C TRP A 15 -59.68 83.86 -29.28
N ARG A 16 -59.35 84.72 -28.30
CA ARG A 16 -58.31 84.38 -27.31
C ARG A 16 -58.76 83.41 -26.21
N SER A 17 -60.05 83.38 -25.86
CA SER A 17 -60.55 82.42 -24.86
C SER A 17 -60.81 81.03 -25.45
N TRP A 18 -61.04 80.94 -26.76
CA TRP A 18 -61.24 79.68 -27.47
C TRP A 18 -59.91 78.95 -27.73
N GLU A 19 -58.85 79.69 -28.08
CA GLU A 19 -57.49 79.14 -28.17
C GLU A 19 -56.93 78.68 -26.83
N ALA A 20 -57.14 79.41 -25.73
CA ALA A 20 -56.67 79.00 -24.41
C ALA A 20 -57.42 77.74 -23.90
N ARG A 21 -58.74 77.70 -24.06
CA ARG A 21 -59.60 76.59 -23.61
C ARG A 21 -59.38 75.29 -24.39
N ASN A 22 -58.91 75.37 -25.64
CA ASN A 22 -58.53 74.20 -26.45
C ASN A 22 -57.04 73.83 -26.34
N LYS A 23 -56.16 74.77 -25.97
CA LYS A 23 -54.74 74.50 -25.65
C LYS A 23 -54.57 73.81 -24.30
N GLU A 24 -55.49 74.03 -23.36
CA GLU A 24 -55.43 73.42 -22.03
C GLU A 24 -55.51 71.89 -21.98
N PRO A 25 -56.55 71.27 -22.57
CA PRO A 25 -56.65 69.81 -22.64
C PRO A 25 -55.58 69.16 -23.53
N THR A 26 -54.99 69.91 -24.47
CA THR A 26 -53.94 69.41 -25.34
C THR A 26 -52.56 69.43 -24.66
N TRP A 27 -52.23 70.41 -23.81
CA TRP A 27 -50.98 70.36 -23.02
C TRP A 27 -51.00 69.25 -21.97
N LEU A 28 -52.15 69.06 -21.30
CA LEU A 28 -52.33 67.96 -20.34
C LEU A 28 -52.08 66.62 -21.02
N LYS A 29 -52.60 66.44 -22.23
CA LYS A 29 -52.39 65.20 -22.98
C LYS A 29 -50.94 65.01 -23.42
N VAL A 30 -50.25 66.09 -23.78
CA VAL A 30 -48.83 66.04 -24.13
C VAL A 30 -48.00 65.64 -22.91
N GLU A 31 -48.26 66.24 -21.74
CA GLU A 31 -47.55 65.92 -20.50
C GLU A 31 -47.80 64.47 -20.03
N GLU A 32 -49.04 63.98 -20.13
CA GLU A 32 -49.36 62.57 -19.89
C GLU A 32 -48.58 61.63 -20.82
N LEU A 33 -48.53 61.94 -22.12
CA LEU A 33 -47.81 61.14 -23.10
C LEU A 33 -46.30 61.20 -22.88
N GLU A 34 -45.76 62.32 -22.41
CA GLU A 34 -44.35 62.47 -22.04
C GLU A 34 -44.00 61.66 -20.78
N ALA A 35 -44.89 61.61 -19.80
CA ALA A 35 -44.74 60.77 -18.61
C ALA A 35 -44.82 59.27 -18.95
N GLU A 36 -45.78 58.87 -19.79
CA GLU A 36 -45.90 57.49 -20.29
C GLU A 36 -44.68 57.08 -21.11
N ARG A 37 -44.19 57.96 -21.98
CA ARG A 37 -42.96 57.73 -22.75
C ARG A 37 -41.75 57.54 -21.82
N SER A 38 -41.61 58.38 -20.80
CA SER A 38 -40.49 58.29 -19.83
C SER A 38 -40.53 56.97 -19.06
N ARG A 39 -41.72 56.54 -18.61
CA ARG A 39 -41.90 55.25 -17.96
C ARG A 39 -41.54 54.07 -18.87
N LEU A 40 -42.02 54.09 -20.12
CA LEU A 40 -41.71 53.04 -21.10
C LEU A 40 -40.22 52.98 -21.43
N GLU A 41 -39.51 54.12 -21.44
CA GLU A 41 -38.07 54.17 -21.66
C GLU A 41 -37.27 53.56 -20.50
N GLU A 42 -37.72 53.72 -19.25
CA GLU A 42 -37.11 53.06 -18.09
C GLU A 42 -37.35 51.55 -18.08
N GLU A 43 -38.59 51.12 -18.34
CA GLU A 43 -38.94 49.70 -18.47
C GLU A 43 -38.14 49.04 -19.61
N LYS A 44 -37.99 49.74 -20.74
CA LYS A 44 -37.15 49.29 -21.86
C LYS A 44 -35.69 49.10 -21.44
N LYS A 45 -35.08 50.06 -20.72
CA LYS A 45 -33.69 49.94 -20.25
C LYS A 45 -33.51 48.73 -19.33
N VAL A 46 -34.44 48.49 -18.42
CA VAL A 46 -34.38 47.32 -17.53
C VAL A 46 -34.46 46.02 -18.34
N LEU A 47 -35.38 45.93 -19.30
CA LEU A 47 -35.50 44.77 -20.18
C LEU A 47 -34.26 44.57 -21.06
N GLU A 48 -33.68 45.65 -21.58
CA GLU A 48 -32.42 45.60 -22.34
C GLU A 48 -31.28 45.05 -21.49
N THR A 49 -31.08 45.54 -20.26
CA THR A 49 -30.04 45.00 -19.36
C THR A 49 -30.26 43.53 -19.00
N GLN A 50 -31.51 43.10 -18.87
CA GLN A 50 -31.85 41.70 -18.62
C GLN A 50 -31.54 40.83 -19.84
N LEU A 51 -31.90 41.28 -21.04
CA LEU A 51 -31.59 40.59 -22.29
C LEU A 51 -30.08 40.50 -22.53
N GLU A 52 -29.33 41.57 -22.26
CA GLU A 52 -27.88 41.57 -22.33
C GLU A 52 -27.28 40.52 -21.38
N ARG A 53 -27.75 40.45 -20.14
CA ARG A 53 -27.30 39.44 -19.18
C ARG A 53 -27.58 38.01 -19.64
N LEU A 54 -28.78 37.75 -20.18
CA LEU A 54 -29.15 36.43 -20.70
C LEU A 54 -28.31 36.08 -21.94
N THR A 55 -28.07 37.05 -22.81
CA THR A 55 -27.20 36.87 -23.99
C THR A 55 -25.76 36.53 -23.58
N LEU A 56 -25.23 37.18 -22.53
CA LEU A 56 -23.91 36.85 -21.97
C LEU A 56 -23.85 35.44 -21.36
N GLN A 57 -24.98 34.90 -20.91
CA GLN A 57 -25.11 33.52 -20.41
C GLN A 57 -25.29 32.50 -21.53
N GLY A 58 -25.43 32.94 -22.78
CA GLY A 58 -25.58 32.10 -23.96
C GLY A 58 -27.02 31.81 -24.35
N ASP A 59 -28.00 32.55 -23.82
CA ASP A 59 -29.39 32.45 -24.27
C ASP A 59 -29.53 33.01 -25.69
N TYR A 60 -30.41 32.39 -26.48
CA TYR A 60 -30.63 32.73 -27.88
C TYR A 60 -32.10 32.61 -28.27
N ASP A 61 -32.53 33.46 -29.21
CA ASP A 61 -33.87 33.42 -29.78
C ASP A 61 -34.01 32.24 -30.75
N GLN A 62 -34.86 31.26 -30.41
CA GLN A 62 -35.09 30.05 -31.19
C GLN A 62 -35.71 30.32 -32.58
N SER A 63 -36.41 31.45 -32.75
CA SER A 63 -37.00 31.86 -34.03
C SER A 63 -35.96 32.45 -34.99
N ARG A 64 -34.84 32.96 -34.46
CA ARG A 64 -33.83 33.70 -35.21
C ARG A 64 -32.53 32.92 -35.39
N ALA A 65 -32.20 32.04 -34.44
CA ALA A 65 -30.98 31.26 -34.46
C ALA A 65 -31.25 29.80 -34.07
N LYS A 66 -30.57 28.88 -34.76
CA LYS A 66 -30.56 27.46 -34.44
C LYS A 66 -29.15 27.04 -34.06
N VAL A 67 -28.99 26.48 -32.87
CA VAL A 67 -27.70 25.95 -32.43
C VAL A 67 -27.48 24.57 -33.05
N LEU A 68 -26.35 24.42 -33.74
CA LEU A 68 -25.93 23.17 -34.34
C LEU A 68 -24.58 22.75 -33.73
N HIS A 69 -24.40 21.46 -33.55
CA HIS A 69 -23.10 20.87 -33.23
C HIS A 69 -22.91 19.63 -34.08
N LEU A 70 -21.65 19.19 -34.22
CA LEU A 70 -21.36 17.94 -34.87
C LEU A 70 -22.03 16.78 -34.13
N SER A 71 -22.67 15.87 -34.86
CA SER A 71 -23.25 14.65 -34.29
C SER A 71 -22.17 13.80 -33.61
N LEU A 72 -20.96 13.78 -34.18
CA LEU A 72 -19.76 13.20 -33.59
C LEU A 72 -18.91 14.29 -32.95
N ASN A 73 -19.25 14.67 -31.72
CA ASN A 73 -18.46 15.62 -30.95
C ASN A 73 -17.56 14.90 -29.91
N PRO A 74 -16.42 15.52 -29.51
CA PRO A 74 -15.53 14.92 -28.51
C PRO A 74 -16.23 14.63 -27.17
N ALA A 75 -17.19 15.48 -26.76
CA ALA A 75 -17.96 15.29 -25.53
C ALA A 75 -18.85 14.03 -25.56
N GLY A 76 -19.46 13.74 -26.71
CA GLY A 76 -20.28 12.57 -26.97
C GLY A 76 -19.43 11.30 -27.03
N ALA A 77 -18.28 11.36 -27.70
CA ALA A 77 -17.31 10.26 -27.70
C ALA A 77 -16.80 9.95 -26.28
N ALA A 78 -16.52 10.97 -25.46
CA ALA A 78 -16.13 10.78 -24.06
C ALA A 78 -17.26 10.15 -23.23
N ARG A 79 -18.51 10.61 -23.40
CA ARG A 79 -19.69 10.00 -22.75
C ARG A 79 -19.89 8.54 -23.15
N GLN A 80 -19.68 8.21 -24.43
CA GLN A 80 -19.79 6.85 -24.91
C GLN A 80 -18.71 5.94 -24.32
N ARG A 81 -17.44 6.39 -24.29
CA ARG A 81 -16.35 5.64 -23.64
C ARG A 81 -16.63 5.38 -22.17
N LEU A 82 -17.07 6.41 -21.43
CA LEU A 82 -17.49 6.24 -20.03
C LEU A 82 -18.63 5.23 -19.88
N HIS A 83 -19.55 5.19 -20.85
CA HIS A 83 -20.62 4.19 -20.85
C HIS A 83 -20.08 2.78 -21.06
N GLU A 84 -19.20 2.59 -22.04
CA GLU A 84 -18.53 1.31 -22.35
C GLU A 84 -17.68 0.82 -21.16
N ASP A 85 -16.88 1.70 -20.56
CA ASP A 85 -16.08 1.38 -19.37
C ASP A 85 -16.97 0.97 -18.19
N ARG A 86 -18.09 1.67 -17.99
CA ARG A 86 -19.06 1.32 -16.94
C ARG A 86 -19.74 -0.02 -17.22
N GLN A 87 -19.97 -0.38 -18.48
CA GLN A 87 -20.51 -1.70 -18.84
C GLN A 87 -19.47 -2.79 -18.56
N ARG A 88 -18.22 -2.62 -19.00
CA ARG A 88 -17.12 -3.56 -18.71
C ARG A 88 -16.94 -3.79 -17.22
N LEU A 89 -16.90 -2.71 -16.43
CA LEU A 89 -16.75 -2.80 -14.99
C LEU A 89 -17.91 -3.55 -14.32
N ARG A 90 -19.15 -3.38 -14.83
CA ARG A 90 -20.32 -4.11 -14.34
C ARG A 90 -20.24 -5.59 -14.64
N GLU A 91 -19.80 -5.96 -15.85
CA GLU A 91 -19.60 -7.35 -16.24
C GLU A 91 -18.51 -8.01 -15.39
N GLU A 92 -17.38 -7.33 -15.17
CA GLU A 92 -16.32 -7.82 -14.27
C GLU A 92 -16.80 -7.97 -12.83
N CYS A 93 -17.52 -6.98 -12.30
CA CYS A 93 -18.10 -7.08 -10.96
C CYS A 93 -19.09 -8.24 -10.84
N ALA A 94 -19.91 -8.50 -11.87
CA ALA A 94 -20.82 -9.64 -11.88
C ALA A 94 -20.06 -10.97 -11.86
N ARG A 95 -19.05 -11.12 -12.74
CA ARG A 95 -18.17 -12.31 -12.78
C ARG A 95 -17.45 -12.55 -11.45
N LEU A 96 -16.90 -11.50 -10.83
CA LEU A 96 -16.22 -11.61 -9.53
C LEU A 96 -17.19 -11.98 -8.41
N ARG A 97 -18.42 -11.46 -8.42
CA ARG A 97 -19.46 -11.84 -7.45
C ARG A 97 -19.85 -13.31 -7.59
N GLU A 98 -19.99 -13.81 -8.83
CA GLU A 98 -20.25 -15.22 -9.08
C GLU A 98 -19.10 -16.11 -8.58
N LEU A 99 -17.85 -15.70 -8.82
CA LEU A 99 -16.66 -16.38 -8.31
C LEU A 99 -16.66 -16.43 -6.77
N VAL A 100 -16.92 -15.30 -6.10
CA VAL A 100 -16.99 -15.24 -4.63
C VAL A 100 -18.11 -16.14 -4.10
N HIS A 101 -19.30 -16.10 -4.71
CA HIS A 101 -20.39 -16.98 -4.32
C HIS A 101 -20.05 -18.47 -4.50
N ALA A 102 -19.36 -18.85 -5.58
CA ALA A 102 -18.92 -20.24 -5.78
C ALA A 102 -17.91 -20.69 -4.70
N LEU A 103 -16.97 -19.81 -4.35
CA LEU A 103 -16.00 -20.06 -3.28
C LEU A 103 -16.66 -20.14 -1.90
N GLU A 104 -17.58 -19.24 -1.58
CA GLU A 104 -18.35 -19.22 -0.32
C GLU A 104 -19.25 -20.46 -0.17
N ALA A 105 -19.83 -20.94 -1.28
CA ALA A 105 -20.63 -22.16 -1.31
C ALA A 105 -19.78 -23.45 -1.20
N GLY A 106 -18.44 -23.34 -1.15
CA GLY A 106 -17.53 -24.49 -1.09
C GLY A 106 -17.53 -25.33 -2.38
N GLY A 107 -18.03 -24.78 -3.48
CA GLY A 107 -18.05 -25.43 -4.79
C GLY A 107 -16.72 -25.30 -5.53
N ALA A 108 -16.47 -26.20 -6.49
CA ALA A 108 -15.36 -26.04 -7.42
C ALA A 108 -15.62 -24.81 -8.30
N VAL A 109 -14.62 -23.94 -8.40
CA VAL A 109 -14.69 -22.76 -9.27
C VAL A 109 -14.71 -23.22 -10.73
N PRO A 110 -15.61 -22.68 -11.58
CA PRO A 110 -15.58 -22.97 -13.01
C PRO A 110 -14.22 -22.62 -13.62
N PRO A 111 -13.63 -23.48 -14.47
CA PRO A 111 -12.27 -23.28 -15.01
C PRO A 111 -12.11 -21.97 -15.80
N ASP A 112 -13.20 -21.44 -16.35
CA ASP A 112 -13.23 -20.16 -17.08
C ASP A 112 -13.03 -18.94 -16.15
N LEU A 113 -13.47 -19.06 -14.89
CA LEU A 113 -13.31 -18.03 -13.84
C LEU A 113 -11.99 -18.18 -13.07
N GLU A 114 -11.42 -19.39 -12.99
CA GLU A 114 -10.09 -19.63 -12.39
C GLU A 114 -8.97 -18.99 -13.23
N ALA A 115 -9.04 -19.15 -14.56
CA ALA A 115 -8.03 -18.64 -15.49
C ALA A 115 -7.95 -17.11 -15.54
N THR A 116 -9.09 -16.43 -15.37
CA THR A 116 -9.16 -14.95 -15.36
C THR A 116 -8.75 -14.35 -14.01
N ALA A 117 -8.92 -15.08 -12.91
CA ALA A 117 -8.57 -14.62 -11.57
C ALA A 117 -7.07 -14.80 -11.22
N GLY A 118 -6.28 -15.42 -12.10
CA GLY A 118 -4.86 -15.71 -11.82
C GLY A 118 -4.65 -16.60 -10.59
N LEU A 119 -5.70 -17.33 -10.19
CA LEU A 119 -5.64 -18.25 -9.07
C LEU A 119 -4.84 -19.47 -9.52
N PRO A 120 -3.79 -19.88 -8.78
CA PRO A 120 -3.06 -21.09 -9.12
C PRO A 120 -4.04 -22.26 -9.08
N SER A 121 -4.05 -23.05 -10.15
CA SER A 121 -4.96 -24.19 -10.24
C SER A 121 -4.78 -25.08 -9.00
N SER A 122 -5.87 -25.63 -8.46
CA SER A 122 -5.83 -26.57 -7.33
C SER A 122 -4.79 -27.69 -7.52
N ARG A 123 -4.54 -28.08 -8.79
CA ARG A 123 -3.50 -29.03 -9.17
C ARG A 123 -2.06 -28.50 -8.96
N GLU A 124 -1.78 -27.25 -9.31
CA GLU A 124 -0.48 -26.62 -9.09
C GLU A 124 -0.18 -26.46 -7.59
N VAL A 125 -1.20 -26.09 -6.81
CA VAL A 125 -1.07 -26.02 -5.34
C VAL A 125 -0.76 -27.38 -4.74
N ALA A 126 -1.41 -28.45 -5.21
CA ALA A 126 -1.13 -29.81 -4.76
C ALA A 126 0.29 -30.27 -5.14
N GLU A 127 0.75 -29.93 -6.34
CA GLU A 127 2.10 -30.26 -6.80
C GLU A 127 3.19 -29.52 -6.00
N LEU A 128 3.01 -28.21 -5.77
CA LEU A 128 3.92 -27.41 -4.96
C LEU A 128 3.97 -27.90 -3.51
N LYS A 129 2.84 -28.26 -2.91
CA LYS A 129 2.81 -28.87 -1.56
C LYS A 129 3.63 -30.15 -1.51
N LYS A 130 3.47 -31.04 -2.50
CA LYS A 130 4.26 -32.27 -2.60
C LYS A 130 5.77 -32.00 -2.75
N GLN A 131 6.15 -30.95 -3.48
CA GLN A 131 7.55 -30.56 -3.60
C GLN A 131 8.13 -30.04 -2.28
N VAL A 132 7.35 -29.24 -1.53
CA VAL A 132 7.73 -28.75 -0.19
C VAL A 132 7.92 -29.93 0.77
N GLU A 133 6.95 -30.84 0.86
CA GLU A 133 7.05 -32.04 1.68
C GLU A 133 8.27 -32.90 1.31
N SER A 134 8.54 -33.05 0.01
CA SER A 134 9.72 -33.76 -0.48
C SER A 134 11.04 -33.10 -0.04
N ALA A 135 11.11 -31.76 -0.12
CA ALA A 135 12.29 -31.00 0.27
C ALA A 135 12.50 -31.04 1.78
N GLU A 136 11.44 -30.92 2.57
CA GLU A 136 11.47 -31.04 4.02
C GLU A 136 11.95 -32.43 4.45
N LEU A 137 11.45 -33.49 3.82
CA LEU A 137 11.89 -34.86 4.10
C LEU A 137 13.37 -35.07 3.76
N LYS A 138 13.85 -34.50 2.65
CA LYS A 138 15.28 -34.55 2.29
C LYS A 138 16.15 -33.82 3.32
N ASN A 139 15.72 -32.64 3.77
CA ASN A 139 16.41 -31.87 4.81
C ASN A 139 16.45 -32.62 6.14
N GLN A 140 15.36 -33.28 6.50
CA GLN A 140 15.28 -34.09 7.72
C GLN A 140 16.25 -35.28 7.67
N ARG A 141 16.26 -36.03 6.56
CA ARG A 141 17.22 -37.13 6.35
C ARG A 141 18.67 -36.66 6.39
N LEU A 142 18.95 -35.48 5.82
CA LEU A 142 20.30 -34.91 5.84
C LEU A 142 20.75 -34.58 7.27
N LYS A 143 19.87 -34.04 8.11
CA LYS A 143 20.14 -33.80 9.54
C LYS A 143 20.42 -35.10 10.29
N GLU A 144 19.64 -36.15 10.03
CA GLU A 144 19.84 -37.48 10.64
C GLU A 144 21.19 -38.09 10.26
N VAL A 145 21.56 -38.02 8.98
CA VAL A 145 22.88 -38.50 8.51
C VAL A 145 24.01 -37.70 9.16
N PHE A 146 23.87 -36.37 9.23
CA PHE A 146 24.89 -35.53 9.88
C PHE A 146 25.05 -35.86 11.36
N GLN A 147 23.94 -35.99 12.10
CA GLN A 147 23.97 -36.40 13.50
C GLN A 147 24.63 -37.76 13.69
N THR A 148 24.27 -38.73 12.85
CA THR A 148 24.86 -40.08 12.88
C THR A 148 26.36 -40.03 12.63
N LYS A 149 26.82 -39.25 11.65
CA LYS A 149 28.24 -39.10 11.32
C LYS A 149 29.04 -38.40 12.41
N ILE A 150 28.49 -37.36 13.03
CA ILE A 150 29.13 -36.69 14.18
C ILE A 150 29.22 -37.63 15.39
N GLN A 151 28.17 -38.41 15.66
CA GLN A 151 28.20 -39.41 16.73
C GLN A 151 29.22 -40.52 16.46
N GLU A 152 29.28 -41.02 15.23
CA GLU A 152 30.29 -41.98 14.78
C GLU A 152 31.70 -41.43 15.01
N PHE A 153 31.96 -40.20 14.57
CA PHE A 153 33.24 -39.53 14.77
C PHE A 153 33.59 -39.36 16.26
N ARG A 154 32.65 -38.86 17.08
CA ARG A 154 32.86 -38.73 18.54
C ARG A 154 33.19 -40.06 19.20
N LYS A 155 32.51 -41.14 18.79
CA LYS A 155 32.76 -42.49 19.31
C LYS A 155 34.16 -43.01 18.93
N VAL A 156 34.61 -42.73 17.70
CA VAL A 156 35.96 -43.08 17.25
C VAL A 156 36.99 -42.26 18.03
N CYS A 157 36.81 -40.94 18.16
CA CYS A 157 37.70 -40.09 18.96
C CYS A 157 37.77 -40.55 20.43
N TYR A 158 36.63 -40.89 21.03
CA TYR A 158 36.58 -41.39 22.40
C TYR A 158 37.38 -42.70 22.57
N THR A 159 37.18 -43.65 21.66
CA THR A 159 37.89 -44.94 21.69
C THR A 159 39.40 -44.79 21.45
N LEU A 160 39.81 -43.88 20.55
CA LEU A 160 41.22 -43.72 20.17
C LEU A 160 42.02 -42.86 21.15
N THR A 161 41.42 -41.78 21.66
CA THR A 161 42.11 -40.77 22.48
C THR A 161 41.77 -40.85 23.96
N GLY A 162 40.71 -41.56 24.32
CA GLY A 162 40.18 -41.59 25.69
C GLY A 162 39.33 -40.38 26.06
N TYR A 163 39.08 -39.42 25.15
CA TYR A 163 38.29 -38.22 25.46
C TYR A 163 36.97 -38.17 24.71
N GLN A 164 35.89 -38.00 25.46
CA GLN A 164 34.57 -37.71 24.93
C GLN A 164 34.46 -36.19 24.73
N VAL A 165 34.25 -35.76 23.48
CA VAL A 165 34.18 -34.35 23.11
C VAL A 165 32.72 -33.96 22.82
N ASP A 166 32.15 -33.13 23.68
CA ASP A 166 30.78 -32.63 23.57
C ASP A 166 30.73 -31.12 23.37
N ILE A 167 29.80 -30.67 22.53
CA ILE A 167 29.56 -29.23 22.29
C ILE A 167 28.52 -28.77 23.32
N THR A 168 28.87 -27.80 24.15
CA THR A 168 27.99 -27.31 25.24
C THR A 168 27.22 -26.06 24.83
N THR A 169 27.94 -24.95 24.66
CA THR A 169 27.44 -23.66 24.16
C THR A 169 28.24 -23.25 22.93
N GLU A 170 27.89 -22.12 22.31
CA GLU A 170 28.61 -21.62 21.14
C GLU A 170 30.12 -21.54 21.42
N ASN A 171 30.89 -22.26 20.60
CA ASN A 171 32.36 -22.32 20.64
C ASN A 171 32.95 -22.91 21.94
N GLN A 172 32.20 -23.68 22.71
CA GLN A 172 32.70 -24.38 23.91
C GLN A 172 32.59 -25.90 23.78
N TYR A 173 33.72 -26.55 24.00
CA TYR A 173 33.91 -28.00 23.91
C TYR A 173 34.22 -28.55 25.30
N ARG A 174 33.34 -29.42 25.78
CA ARG A 174 33.53 -30.20 27.00
C ARG A 174 34.26 -31.49 26.66
N LEU A 175 35.36 -31.73 27.35
CA LEU A 175 36.13 -32.95 27.29
C LEU A 175 35.94 -33.72 28.60
N THR A 176 35.47 -34.95 28.48
CA THR A 176 35.37 -35.90 29.60
C THR A 176 36.32 -37.07 29.33
N SER A 177 37.20 -37.36 30.27
CA SER A 177 38.14 -38.49 30.16
C SER A 177 37.41 -39.83 30.38
N MET A 178 37.84 -40.86 29.66
CA MET A 178 37.44 -42.25 29.87
C MET A 178 37.83 -42.75 31.27
N TYR A 179 38.90 -42.17 31.83
CA TYR A 179 39.45 -42.51 33.15
C TYR A 179 39.08 -41.45 34.21
N ALA A 180 37.99 -40.70 34.01
CA ALA A 180 37.51 -39.72 34.99
C ALA A 180 37.12 -40.41 36.30
N GLU A 181 37.61 -39.88 37.43
CA GLU A 181 37.32 -40.40 38.78
C GLU A 181 35.86 -40.11 39.18
N HIS A 182 35.35 -38.93 38.80
CA HIS A 182 33.97 -38.52 39.01
C HIS A 182 33.26 -38.13 37.71
N LYS A 183 31.94 -38.32 37.65
CA LYS A 183 31.11 -37.95 36.48
C LYS A 183 31.10 -36.45 36.19
N THR A 184 31.45 -35.64 37.18
CA THR A 184 31.56 -34.18 37.09
C THR A 184 32.90 -33.71 36.51
N ASP A 185 33.90 -34.60 36.48
CA ASP A 185 35.25 -34.25 36.06
C ASP A 185 35.28 -34.03 34.55
N CYS A 186 35.45 -32.76 34.18
CA CYS A 186 35.51 -32.35 32.81
C CYS A 186 36.39 -31.13 32.63
N LEU A 187 37.00 -31.05 31.46
CA LEU A 187 37.71 -29.88 30.97
C LEU A 187 36.82 -29.15 29.98
N ILE A 188 36.82 -27.83 30.00
CA ILE A 188 36.06 -27.04 29.04
C ILE A 188 37.03 -26.16 28.25
N PHE A 189 37.09 -26.37 26.94
CA PHE A 189 37.87 -25.55 26.03
C PHE A 189 36.95 -24.62 25.25
N LYS A 190 37.32 -23.34 25.17
CA LYS A 190 36.64 -22.34 24.35
C LYS A 190 37.49 -22.00 23.14
N ALA A 191 36.91 -22.05 21.94
CA ALA A 191 37.59 -21.58 20.74
C ALA A 191 37.70 -20.05 20.77
N ALA A 192 38.93 -19.56 20.66
CA ALA A 192 39.28 -18.15 20.65
C ALA A 192 39.63 -17.68 19.23
N GLY A 193 38.99 -16.59 18.80
CA GLY A 193 39.24 -15.93 17.50
C GLY A 193 38.29 -16.37 16.36
N PRO A 194 38.26 -15.62 15.25
CA PRO A 194 37.31 -15.80 14.15
C PRO A 194 37.50 -17.12 13.38
N SER A 195 38.66 -17.76 13.49
CA SER A 195 39.00 -19.00 12.81
C SER A 195 38.89 -20.25 13.70
N GLY A 196 38.54 -20.09 14.98
CA GLY A 196 38.42 -21.19 15.95
C GLY A 196 39.69 -22.01 16.19
N THR A 197 40.85 -21.55 15.70
CA THR A 197 42.09 -22.33 15.64
C THR A 197 42.81 -22.39 16.99
N LYS A 198 42.65 -21.39 17.83
CA LYS A 198 43.21 -21.37 19.19
C LYS A 198 42.15 -21.80 20.19
N MET A 199 42.47 -22.75 21.04
CA MET A 199 41.59 -23.23 22.11
C MET A 199 42.13 -22.71 23.45
N GLN A 200 41.25 -22.17 24.28
CA GLN A 200 41.58 -21.70 25.64
C GLN A 200 40.87 -22.58 26.65
N LEU A 201 41.61 -23.08 27.64
CA LEU A 201 41.02 -23.82 28.75
C LEU A 201 40.27 -22.86 29.67
N LEU A 202 39.01 -23.16 29.97
CA LEU A 202 38.23 -22.50 31.01
C LEU A 202 38.43 -23.23 32.33
N GLU A 203 38.44 -22.46 33.41
CA GLU A 203 38.61 -23.00 34.75
C GLU A 203 37.37 -23.82 35.16
N THR A 204 37.59 -25.09 35.47
CA THR A 204 36.63 -26.03 36.06
C THR A 204 37.16 -26.56 37.39
N GLU A 205 36.29 -27.14 38.22
CA GLU A 205 36.71 -27.79 39.48
C GLU A 205 37.79 -28.83 39.24
N PHE A 206 37.65 -29.63 38.18
CA PHE A 206 38.65 -30.61 37.77
C PHE A 206 39.95 -29.96 37.27
N SER A 207 39.90 -28.85 36.54
CA SER A 207 41.12 -28.17 36.09
C SER A 207 42.02 -27.71 37.25
N ARG A 208 41.43 -27.40 38.42
CA ARG A 208 42.17 -27.00 39.62
C ARG A 208 42.99 -28.14 40.23
N THR A 209 42.57 -29.39 40.05
CA THR A 209 43.29 -30.56 40.60
C THR A 209 44.50 -30.96 39.76
N VAL A 210 44.58 -30.49 38.51
CA VAL A 210 45.64 -30.81 37.54
C VAL A 210 46.46 -29.58 37.15
N GLN A 211 46.54 -28.60 38.04
CA GLN A 211 47.18 -27.30 37.79
C GLN A 211 48.65 -27.42 37.40
N GLU A 212 49.40 -28.35 38.01
CA GLU A 212 50.80 -28.61 37.66
C GLU A 212 50.97 -29.05 36.20
N LEU A 213 50.08 -29.93 35.71
CA LEU A 213 50.08 -30.38 34.32
C LEU A 213 49.70 -29.25 33.36
N ILE A 214 48.78 -28.37 33.76
CA ILE A 214 48.38 -27.18 33.00
C ILE A 214 49.56 -26.22 32.88
N GLU A 215 50.25 -25.90 33.98
CA GLU A 215 51.39 -24.99 33.98
C GLU A 215 52.53 -25.51 33.09
N LEU A 216 52.82 -26.81 33.16
CA LEU A 216 53.88 -27.40 32.35
C LEU A 216 53.51 -27.49 30.87
N HIS A 217 52.36 -28.07 30.53
CA HIS A 217 52.05 -28.43 29.14
C HIS A 217 51.28 -27.35 28.39
N LEU A 218 50.40 -26.60 29.06
CA LEU A 218 49.62 -25.53 28.43
C LEU A 218 50.32 -24.17 28.52
N LEU A 219 50.93 -23.80 29.65
CA LEU A 219 51.57 -22.48 29.78
C LEU A 219 53.02 -22.45 29.27
N ARG A 220 53.84 -23.46 29.60
CA ARG A 220 55.25 -23.48 29.18
C ARG A 220 55.46 -24.06 27.78
N GLN A 221 54.77 -25.15 27.45
CA GLN A 221 54.94 -25.85 26.17
C GLN A 221 53.93 -25.43 25.10
N ASP A 222 52.86 -24.71 25.47
CA ASP A 222 51.78 -24.26 24.56
C ASP A 222 51.18 -25.39 23.70
N SER A 223 51.00 -26.59 24.29
CA SER A 223 50.57 -27.78 23.57
C SER A 223 49.45 -28.53 24.28
N ILE A 224 48.23 -28.37 23.76
CA ILE A 224 47.03 -29.10 24.22
C ILE A 224 47.18 -30.62 24.01
N PRO A 225 47.69 -31.12 22.86
CA PRO A 225 47.90 -32.55 22.71
C PRO A 225 48.88 -33.12 23.75
N ALA A 226 49.95 -32.39 24.10
CA ALA A 226 50.89 -32.83 25.13
C ALA A 226 50.22 -32.89 26.51
N PHE A 227 49.44 -31.85 26.86
CA PHE A 227 48.65 -31.79 28.08
C PHE A 227 47.67 -32.97 28.22
N LEU A 228 46.83 -33.18 27.22
CA LEU A 228 45.82 -34.26 27.22
C LEU A 228 46.47 -35.65 27.26
N SER A 229 47.61 -35.83 26.58
CA SER A 229 48.34 -37.10 26.63
C SER A 229 48.89 -37.38 28.03
N ALA A 230 49.56 -36.39 28.64
CA ALA A 230 50.10 -36.51 30.00
C ALA A 230 49.00 -36.75 31.03
N LEU A 231 47.88 -36.03 30.91
CA LEU A 231 46.72 -36.19 31.77
C LEU A 231 46.07 -37.58 31.63
N THR A 232 45.99 -38.11 30.41
CA THR A 232 45.46 -39.46 30.18
C THR A 232 46.31 -40.52 30.89
N LEU A 233 47.63 -40.41 30.81
CA LEU A 233 48.55 -41.32 31.49
C LEU A 233 48.45 -41.18 33.01
N ASP A 234 48.34 -39.96 33.53
CA ASP A 234 48.16 -39.70 34.97
C ASP A 234 46.84 -40.33 35.48
N LEU A 235 45.71 -40.03 34.84
CA LEU A 235 44.41 -40.59 35.22
C LEU A 235 44.38 -42.12 35.09
N PHE A 236 44.97 -42.68 34.04
CA PHE A 236 45.09 -44.11 33.87
C PHE A 236 45.93 -44.75 34.99
N SER A 237 47.03 -44.11 35.40
CA SER A 237 47.85 -44.59 36.51
C SER A 237 47.06 -44.61 37.82
N ARG A 238 46.32 -43.54 38.14
CA ARG A 238 45.48 -43.47 39.36
C ARG A 238 44.40 -44.54 39.39
N GLN A 239 43.85 -44.91 38.23
CA GLN A 239 42.83 -45.95 38.14
C GLN A 239 43.40 -47.38 38.20
N THR A 240 44.69 -47.56 37.87
CA THR A 240 45.35 -48.88 37.85
C THR A 240 46.20 -49.16 39.09
N VAL A 241 46.50 -48.15 39.90
CA VAL A 241 47.09 -48.31 41.24
C VAL A 241 45.97 -48.74 42.21
N ALA A 242 45.66 -50.03 42.18
CA ALA A 242 44.89 -50.73 43.22
C ALA A 242 45.84 -51.34 44.26
#